data_AF-A0A6P6NW78-F1
#
_entry.id   AF-A0A6P6NW78-F1
#
_cell.length_a   1.000
_cell.length_b   1.000
_cell.length_c   1.000
_cell.angle_alpha   90.00
_cell.angle_beta   90.00
_cell.angle_gamma   90.00
#
_symmetry.space_group_name_H-M   'P 1'
#
loop_
_entity.id
_entity.type
_entity.pdbx_description
1 polymer ?
#
loop_
_entity_poly.entity_id
_entity_poly.type
_entity_poly.pdbx_seq_one_letter_code
_entity_poly.pdbx_strand_id
1 'polypeptide(L)'
;MPNGDEHPIAYASRTLSPAEKKYSQIEKEALSVIYGVKKFHQYLWGRSFNLITDHRPLVTLFGEHKHFPMMAAARIQRWAIILSAYDYHIMYRKAEDHGNADGLSRIPLPEITDVGTEAISANINTLLTNHLQEAPLNAAQIARMTRTDQELSKVFRYVMEGWPIEVSDDLKVFYAKRDELSVEQGCLLWGTRVIVPFKFRKSVLQEIHSGHPGIVKMKALTRKYVWWPKIDTDIERVCKECQICQQEQRMPSHVPLHPWEFPD
;
A
#
# COMPACT_ATOMS: atom_id res chain seq x y z
N MET A 1 -6.10 -27.59 27.43
CA MET A 1 -6.67 -28.52 28.43
C MET A 1 -5.77 -29.75 28.54
N PRO A 2 -5.86 -30.56 29.60
CA PRO A 2 -4.93 -31.69 29.84
C PRO A 2 -4.85 -32.73 28.71
N ASN A 3 -5.83 -32.78 27.80
CA ASN A 3 -5.91 -33.79 26.74
C ASN A 3 -5.44 -33.29 25.34
N GLY A 4 -5.03 -32.03 25.21
CA GLY A 4 -4.63 -31.47 23.90
C GLY A 4 -5.78 -31.13 22.94
N ASP A 5 -7.02 -31.42 23.30
CA ASP A 5 -8.20 -31.14 22.46
C ASP A 5 -8.55 -29.64 22.37
N GLU A 6 -8.68 -29.14 21.13
CA GLU A 6 -9.13 -27.77 20.83
C GLU A 6 -10.66 -27.65 21.03
N HIS A 7 -11.10 -26.78 21.94
CA HIS A 7 -12.52 -26.50 22.18
C HIS A 7 -12.87 -25.07 21.78
N PRO A 8 -13.99 -24.84 21.05
CA PRO A 8 -14.39 -23.51 20.65
C PRO A 8 -14.86 -22.69 21.87
N ILE A 9 -14.30 -21.50 22.05
CA ILE A 9 -14.76 -20.54 23.06
C ILE A 9 -15.91 -19.71 22.50
N ALA A 10 -15.77 -19.26 21.25
CA ALA A 10 -16.77 -18.49 20.54
C ALA A 10 -16.55 -18.60 19.03
N TYR A 11 -17.62 -18.42 18.27
CA TYR A 11 -17.58 -18.32 16.81
C TYR A 11 -17.99 -16.92 16.37
N ALA A 12 -17.39 -16.43 15.30
CA ALA A 12 -17.77 -15.17 14.68
C ALA A 12 -17.65 -15.27 13.16
N SER A 13 -18.63 -14.69 12.46
CA SER A 13 -18.62 -14.53 11.01
C SER A 13 -19.19 -13.16 10.64
N ARG A 14 -18.77 -12.63 9.49
CA ARG A 14 -19.23 -11.35 8.97
C ARG A 14 -19.35 -11.39 7.45
N THR A 15 -20.46 -10.88 6.93
CA THR A 15 -20.67 -10.67 5.50
C THR A 15 -19.90 -9.43 5.03
N LEU A 16 -19.23 -9.51 3.88
CA LEU A 16 -18.50 -8.38 3.29
C LEU A 16 -19.45 -7.27 2.82
N SER A 17 -19.08 -6.01 3.07
CA SER A 17 -19.81 -4.84 2.56
C SER A 17 -19.67 -4.69 1.03
N PRO A 18 -20.53 -3.90 0.35
CA PRO A 18 -20.41 -3.66 -1.09
C PRO A 18 -19.05 -3.13 -1.54
N ALA A 19 -18.39 -2.31 -0.71
CA ALA A 19 -17.04 -1.83 -0.97
C ALA A 19 -15.98 -2.93 -0.78
N GLU A 20 -16.11 -3.73 0.29
CA GLU A 20 -15.20 -4.84 0.61
C GLU A 20 -15.29 -6.00 -0.40
N LYS A 21 -16.46 -6.20 -1.02
CA LYS A 21 -16.65 -7.18 -2.11
C LYS A 21 -15.72 -6.90 -3.30
N LYS A 22 -15.30 -5.65 -3.52
CA LYS A 22 -14.38 -5.26 -4.59
C LYS A 22 -12.90 -5.45 -4.25
N TYR A 23 -12.56 -5.81 -3.01
CA TYR A 23 -11.17 -6.01 -2.62
C TYR A 23 -10.55 -7.24 -3.31
N SER A 24 -9.23 -7.24 -3.44
CA SER A 24 -8.49 -8.40 -3.92
C SER A 24 -8.66 -9.59 -2.96
N GLN A 25 -8.43 -10.82 -3.44
CA GLN A 25 -8.62 -12.02 -2.61
C GLN A 25 -7.76 -11.97 -1.34
N ILE A 26 -6.50 -11.56 -1.46
CA ILE A 26 -5.56 -11.43 -0.34
C ILE A 26 -6.11 -10.43 0.70
N GLU A 27 -6.70 -9.33 0.26
CA GLU A 27 -7.28 -8.33 1.15
C GLU A 27 -8.55 -8.83 1.84
N LYS A 28 -9.36 -9.66 1.18
CA LYS A 28 -10.55 -10.27 1.80
C LYS A 28 -10.15 -11.26 2.89
N GLU A 29 -9.15 -12.10 2.65
CA GLU A 29 -8.60 -13.01 3.67
C GLU A 29 -7.93 -12.24 4.82
N ALA A 30 -7.17 -11.19 4.52
CA ALA A 30 -6.58 -10.37 5.59
C ALA A 30 -7.66 -9.66 6.42
N LEU A 31 -8.75 -9.20 5.79
CA LEU A 31 -9.86 -8.56 6.48
C LEU A 31 -10.59 -9.52 7.44
N SER A 32 -10.75 -10.79 7.07
CA SER A 32 -11.37 -11.79 7.95
C SER A 32 -10.53 -12.01 9.22
N VAL A 33 -9.21 -12.08 9.07
CA VAL A 33 -8.25 -12.14 10.20
C VAL A 33 -8.39 -10.92 11.11
N ILE A 34 -8.38 -9.71 10.55
CA ILE A 34 -8.48 -8.46 11.31
C ILE A 34 -9.81 -8.35 12.04
N TYR A 35 -10.89 -8.79 11.40
CA TYR A 35 -12.21 -8.86 12.03
C TYR A 35 -12.20 -9.81 13.24
N GLY A 36 -11.64 -11.02 13.07
CA GLY A 36 -11.51 -11.99 14.16
C GLY A 36 -10.75 -11.45 15.36
N VAL A 37 -9.56 -10.87 15.14
CA VAL A 37 -8.73 -10.30 16.21
C VAL A 37 -9.45 -9.15 16.93
N LYS A 38 -10.14 -8.28 16.19
CA LYS A 38 -10.94 -7.20 16.79
C LYS A 38 -12.13 -7.72 17.59
N LYS A 39 -12.88 -8.67 17.04
CA LYS A 39 -14.07 -9.23 17.68
C LYS A 39 -13.72 -9.91 19.00
N PHE A 40 -12.58 -10.58 19.05
CA PHE A 40 -12.08 -11.29 20.22
C PHE A 40 -11.01 -10.50 20.99
N HIS A 41 -10.92 -9.18 20.82
CA HIS A 41 -9.91 -8.34 21.49
C HIS A 41 -9.85 -8.58 23.00
N GLN A 42 -10.99 -8.65 23.68
CA GLN A 42 -11.06 -8.90 25.13
C GLN A 42 -10.44 -10.24 25.56
N TYR A 43 -10.39 -11.24 24.67
CA TYR A 43 -9.80 -12.55 24.95
C TYR A 43 -8.31 -12.60 24.60
N LEU A 44 -7.91 -11.87 23.56
CA LEU A 44 -6.57 -11.94 22.95
C LEU A 44 -5.60 -10.88 23.50
N TRP A 45 -6.10 -9.75 23.99
CA TRP A 45 -5.25 -8.65 24.44
C TRP A 45 -4.37 -9.07 25.63
N GLY A 46 -3.07 -8.80 25.52
CA GLY A 46 -2.08 -9.09 26.57
C GLY A 46 -1.72 -10.58 26.71
N ARG A 47 -2.10 -11.44 25.76
CA ARG A 47 -1.77 -12.87 25.74
C ARG A 47 -1.15 -13.26 24.40
N SER A 48 -0.19 -14.18 24.44
CA SER A 48 0.35 -14.81 23.23
C SER A 48 -0.65 -15.82 22.69
N PHE A 49 -0.96 -15.77 21.39
CA PHE A 49 -1.89 -16.72 20.76
C PHE A 49 -1.46 -17.14 19.36
N ASN A 50 -2.03 -18.26 18.91
CA ASN A 50 -1.82 -18.79 17.57
C ASN A 50 -2.89 -18.27 16.61
N LEU A 51 -2.48 -17.61 15.53
CA LEU A 51 -3.36 -17.12 14.47
C LEU A 51 -3.29 -18.06 13.29
N ILE A 52 -4.36 -18.82 13.04
CA ILE A 52 -4.37 -19.88 12.03
C ILE A 52 -5.12 -19.41 10.79
N THR A 53 -4.52 -19.56 9.62
CA THR A 53 -5.12 -19.20 8.32
C THR A 53 -4.84 -20.28 7.27
N ASP A 54 -5.78 -20.46 6.34
CA ASP A 54 -5.62 -21.30 5.15
C ASP A 54 -5.00 -20.56 3.95
N HIS A 55 -4.59 -19.30 4.14
CA HIS A 55 -4.00 -18.49 3.08
C HIS A 55 -2.50 -18.26 3.30
N ARG A 56 -1.65 -19.05 2.61
CA ARG A 56 -0.18 -18.98 2.72
C ARG A 56 0.41 -17.58 2.56
N PRO A 57 -0.06 -16.73 1.62
CA PRO A 57 0.46 -15.38 1.50
C PRO A 57 0.30 -14.53 2.77
N LEU A 58 -0.74 -14.76 3.59
CA LEU A 58 -0.91 -14.01 4.84
C LEU A 58 0.16 -14.36 5.86
N VAL A 59 0.58 -15.62 5.94
CA VAL A 59 1.69 -16.05 6.80
C VAL A 59 2.97 -15.30 6.42
N THR A 60 3.22 -15.13 5.12
CA THR A 60 4.40 -14.37 4.66
C THR A 60 4.28 -12.87 4.90
N LEU A 61 3.05 -12.36 4.94
CA LEU A 61 2.78 -10.93 4.99
C LEU A 61 2.67 -10.38 6.41
N PHE A 62 2.16 -11.17 7.35
CA PHE A 62 2.00 -10.82 8.78
C PHE A 62 2.95 -11.61 9.71
N GLY A 63 3.95 -12.31 9.18
CA GLY A 63 4.91 -13.11 9.97
C GLY A 63 6.00 -12.27 10.66
N GLU A 64 6.60 -12.84 11.70
CA GLU A 64 7.54 -12.19 12.64
C GLU A 64 8.85 -11.66 12.01
N HIS A 65 9.23 -12.12 10.82
CA HIS A 65 10.60 -11.97 10.32
C HIS A 65 10.78 -11.24 8.99
N LYS A 66 9.78 -10.52 8.47
CA LYS A 66 9.97 -9.82 7.18
C LYS A 66 9.41 -8.41 7.20
N HIS A 67 10.25 -7.48 6.75
CA HIS A 67 9.86 -6.13 6.36
C HIS A 67 8.61 -6.22 5.47
N PHE A 68 7.50 -5.61 5.90
CA PHE A 68 6.30 -5.52 5.08
C PHE A 68 6.69 -5.05 3.67
N PRO A 69 6.19 -5.68 2.61
CA PRO A 69 6.48 -5.21 1.26
C PRO A 69 6.08 -3.73 1.17
N MET A 70 7.03 -2.83 0.92
CA MET A 70 6.73 -1.39 0.77
C MET A 70 5.69 -1.12 -0.34
N MET A 71 5.47 -2.10 -1.23
CA MET A 71 4.47 -2.10 -2.29
C MET A 71 3.13 -2.76 -1.92
N ALA A 72 2.97 -3.31 -0.71
CA ALA A 72 1.67 -3.81 -0.25
C ALA A 72 0.66 -2.65 -0.20
N ALA A 73 -0.59 -2.91 -0.59
CA ALA A 73 -1.66 -1.91 -0.58
C ALA A 73 -1.75 -1.21 0.79
N ALA A 74 -1.99 0.10 0.81
CA ALA A 74 -2.06 0.92 2.03
C ALA A 74 -3.01 0.36 3.11
N ARG A 75 -4.05 -0.38 2.70
CA ARG A 75 -4.96 -1.11 3.59
C ARG A 75 -4.28 -2.20 4.41
N ILE A 76 -3.45 -3.02 3.77
CA ILE A 76 -2.72 -4.11 4.42
C ILE A 76 -1.73 -3.57 5.47
N GLN A 77 -1.09 -2.44 5.19
CA GLN A 77 -0.18 -1.81 6.14
C GLN A 77 -0.89 -1.29 7.39
N ARG A 78 -2.09 -0.72 7.24
CA ARG A 78 -2.90 -0.32 8.42
C ARG A 78 -3.31 -1.53 9.26
N TRP A 79 -3.67 -2.62 8.61
CA TRP A 79 -3.98 -3.87 9.29
C TRP A 79 -2.77 -4.45 10.03
N ALA A 80 -1.58 -4.36 9.44
CA ALA A 80 -0.34 -4.71 10.12
C ALA A 80 -0.11 -3.89 11.41
N ILE A 81 -0.36 -2.58 11.38
CA ILE A 81 -0.27 -1.72 12.57
C ILE A 81 -1.25 -2.19 13.66
N ILE A 82 -2.48 -2.55 13.28
CA ILE A 82 -3.47 -3.08 14.23
C ILE A 82 -2.97 -4.40 14.83
N LEU A 83 -2.45 -5.30 14.01
CA LEU A 83 -1.92 -6.58 14.47
C LEU A 83 -0.67 -6.44 15.32
N SER A 84 0.18 -5.42 15.09
CA SER A 84 1.38 -5.19 15.91
C SER A 84 1.09 -4.84 17.37
N ALA A 85 -0.16 -4.51 17.70
CA ALA A 85 -0.59 -4.31 19.07
C ALA A 85 -0.83 -5.63 19.82
N TYR A 86 -0.79 -6.78 19.14
CA TYR A 86 -1.04 -8.10 19.68
C TYR A 86 0.21 -8.97 19.59
N ASP A 87 0.34 -9.90 20.53
CA ASP A 87 1.38 -10.92 20.53
C ASP A 87 0.81 -12.21 19.93
N TYR A 88 1.21 -12.53 18.69
CA TYR A 88 0.65 -13.67 17.95
C TYR A 88 1.69 -14.37 17.08
N HIS A 89 1.52 -15.68 16.93
CA HIS A 89 2.26 -16.51 15.99
C HIS A 89 1.33 -16.98 14.86
N ILE A 90 1.58 -16.53 13.63
CA ILE A 90 0.75 -16.86 12.46
C ILE A 90 1.15 -18.20 11.83
N MET A 91 0.18 -19.09 11.65
CA MET A 91 0.40 -20.45 11.14
C MET A 91 -0.52 -20.78 9.96
N TYR A 92 0.02 -21.51 8.99
CA TYR A 92 -0.77 -22.07 7.90
C TYR A 92 -1.39 -23.41 8.32
N ARG A 93 -2.70 -23.58 8.09
CA ARG A 93 -3.40 -24.86 8.18
C ARG A 93 -4.11 -25.11 6.86
N LYS A 94 -4.01 -26.31 6.28
CA LYS A 94 -4.68 -26.63 5.01
C LYS A 94 -6.19 -26.50 5.16
N ALA A 95 -6.89 -26.09 4.10
CA ALA A 95 -8.34 -25.89 4.11
C ALA A 95 -9.11 -27.16 4.53
N GLU A 96 -8.63 -28.35 4.13
CA GLU A 96 -9.19 -29.66 4.52
C GLU A 96 -9.22 -29.87 6.04
N ASP A 97 -8.23 -29.34 6.74
CA ASP A 97 -8.08 -29.42 8.20
C ASP A 97 -8.66 -28.18 8.91
N HIS A 98 -9.27 -27.25 8.18
CA HIS A 98 -9.79 -25.96 8.65
C HIS A 98 -11.32 -25.85 8.55
N GLY A 99 -12.01 -26.98 8.49
CA GLY A 99 -13.48 -27.04 8.32
C GLY A 99 -14.28 -26.36 9.43
N ASN A 100 -13.69 -26.19 10.63
CA ASN A 100 -14.32 -25.49 11.75
C ASN A 100 -14.56 -23.99 11.50
N ALA A 101 -13.72 -23.35 10.67
CA ALA A 101 -13.89 -21.95 10.28
C ALA A 101 -14.72 -21.79 8.99
N ASP A 102 -14.63 -22.77 8.09
CA ASP A 102 -15.23 -22.73 6.74
C ASP A 102 -16.77 -22.82 6.76
N GLY A 103 -17.36 -23.48 7.77
CA GLY A 103 -18.81 -23.64 7.87
C GLY A 103 -19.57 -22.31 7.96
N LEU A 104 -19.06 -21.34 8.72
CA LEU A 104 -19.75 -20.06 8.95
C LEU A 104 -19.45 -19.01 7.87
N SER A 105 -18.38 -19.15 7.10
CA SER A 105 -18.08 -18.25 5.98
C SER A 105 -19.00 -18.50 4.78
N ARG A 106 -19.51 -19.74 4.63
CA ARG A 106 -20.37 -20.19 3.53
C ARG A 106 -21.86 -19.93 3.72
N ILE A 107 -22.27 -19.40 4.88
CA ILE A 107 -23.67 -19.12 5.22
C ILE A 107 -23.83 -17.60 5.42
N PRO A 108 -24.00 -16.82 4.34
CA PRO A 108 -24.11 -15.38 4.45
C PRO A 108 -25.41 -14.96 5.14
N LEU A 109 -25.27 -14.25 6.26
CA LEU A 109 -26.37 -13.56 6.94
C LEU A 109 -26.69 -12.23 6.23
N PRO A 110 -27.90 -11.67 6.40
CA PRO A 110 -28.28 -10.36 5.86
C PRO A 110 -27.23 -9.30 6.20
N GLU A 111 -26.99 -8.34 5.29
CA GLU A 111 -25.92 -7.35 5.43
C GLU A 111 -26.02 -6.59 6.76
N ILE A 112 -25.06 -6.83 7.66
CA ILE A 112 -24.94 -6.12 8.94
C ILE A 112 -23.82 -5.10 8.80
N THR A 113 -24.16 -3.81 8.86
CA THR A 113 -23.17 -2.73 8.93
C THR A 113 -22.53 -2.72 10.32
N ASP A 114 -21.47 -3.51 10.52
CA ASP A 114 -20.68 -3.45 11.76
C ASP A 114 -19.67 -2.30 11.68
N VAL A 115 -20.00 -1.22 12.39
CA VAL A 115 -19.30 0.08 12.42
C VAL A 115 -17.88 -0.05 13.00
N GLY A 116 -17.57 -1.11 13.75
CA GLY A 116 -16.35 -1.20 14.56
C GLY A 116 -15.04 -1.34 13.78
N THR A 117 -15.04 -2.04 12.64
CA THR A 117 -13.81 -2.22 11.84
C THR A 117 -13.49 -0.97 11.03
N GLU A 118 -14.52 -0.33 10.47
CA GLU A 118 -14.44 0.95 9.76
C GLU A 118 -14.02 2.08 10.70
N ALA A 119 -14.58 2.17 11.92
CA ALA A 119 -14.27 3.24 12.86
C ALA A 119 -12.79 3.28 13.28
N ILE A 120 -12.13 2.14 13.51
CA ILE A 120 -10.70 2.12 13.85
C ILE A 120 -9.84 2.40 12.62
N SER A 121 -10.21 1.88 11.44
CA SER A 121 -9.51 2.19 10.20
C SER A 121 -9.63 3.69 9.89
N ALA A 122 -10.81 4.27 10.10
CA ALA A 122 -11.08 5.69 10.02
C ALA A 122 -10.28 6.47 11.07
N ASN A 123 -10.23 6.04 12.33
CA ASN A 123 -9.45 6.73 13.37
C ASN A 123 -7.94 6.67 13.12
N ILE A 124 -7.40 5.55 12.64
CA ILE A 124 -6.01 5.44 12.20
C ILE A 124 -5.77 6.33 10.98
N ASN A 125 -6.72 6.38 10.04
CA ASN A 125 -6.66 7.32 8.92
C ASN A 125 -6.67 8.76 9.43
N THR A 126 -7.52 9.11 10.39
CA THR A 126 -7.63 10.44 10.98
C THR A 126 -6.37 10.81 11.75
N LEU A 127 -5.78 9.89 12.53
CA LEU A 127 -4.52 10.12 13.23
C LEU A 127 -3.35 10.31 12.26
N LEU A 128 -3.24 9.48 11.22
CA LEU A 128 -2.22 9.61 10.17
C LEU A 128 -2.44 10.86 9.31
N THR A 129 -3.68 11.20 8.96
CA THR A 129 -4.00 12.39 8.16
C THR A 129 -3.86 13.68 8.96
N ASN A 130 -4.19 13.70 10.25
CA ASN A 130 -4.00 14.86 11.12
C ASN A 130 -2.51 15.17 11.30
N HIS A 131 -1.63 14.16 11.40
CA HIS A 131 -0.19 14.39 11.39
C HIS A 131 0.37 14.88 10.05
N LEU A 132 -0.40 14.78 8.97
CA LEU A 132 -0.04 15.23 7.62
C LEU A 132 -0.75 16.53 7.19
N GLN A 133 -1.58 17.14 8.06
CA GLN A 133 -2.33 18.37 7.73
C GLN A 133 -1.46 19.60 7.51
N GLU A 134 -0.21 19.57 7.98
CA GLU A 134 0.78 20.64 7.73
C GLU A 134 1.53 20.47 6.40
N ALA A 135 1.22 19.44 5.62
CA ALA A 135 1.86 19.22 4.33
C ALA A 135 1.35 20.22 3.27
N PRO A 136 2.22 20.75 2.38
CA PRO A 136 1.84 21.71 1.34
C PRO A 136 0.87 21.15 0.28
N LEU A 137 0.57 19.85 0.31
CA LEU A 137 -0.37 19.16 -0.57
C LEU A 137 -1.35 18.33 0.27
N ASN A 138 -2.62 18.73 0.29
CA ASN A 138 -3.66 18.00 1.01
C ASN A 138 -4.24 16.87 0.12
N ALA A 139 -4.46 15.69 0.68
CA ALA A 139 -5.13 14.56 0.02
C ALA A 139 -6.45 14.97 -0.64
N ALA A 140 -7.24 15.85 -0.01
CA ALA A 140 -8.49 16.35 -0.59
C ALA A 140 -8.28 17.13 -1.91
N GLN A 141 -7.19 17.89 -2.02
CA GLN A 141 -6.85 18.63 -3.24
C GLN A 141 -6.40 17.67 -4.35
N ILE A 142 -5.58 16.67 -4.01
CA ILE A 142 -5.14 15.62 -4.94
C ILE A 142 -6.36 14.84 -5.45
N ALA A 143 -7.26 14.41 -4.57
CA ALA A 143 -8.49 13.70 -4.94
C ALA A 143 -9.36 14.53 -5.89
N ARG A 144 -9.54 15.83 -5.61
CA ARG A 144 -10.29 16.73 -6.48
C ARG A 144 -9.65 16.84 -7.86
N MET A 145 -8.34 17.07 -7.94
CA MET A 145 -7.65 17.21 -9.23
C MET A 145 -7.56 15.90 -9.99
N THR A 146 -7.48 14.75 -9.30
CA THR A 146 -7.50 13.42 -9.93
C THR A 146 -8.78 13.22 -10.74
N ARG A 147 -9.92 13.73 -10.27
CA ARG A 147 -11.20 13.66 -11.00
C ARG A 147 -11.28 14.60 -12.20
N THR A 148 -10.57 15.73 -12.15
CA THR A 148 -10.54 16.73 -13.23
C THR A 148 -9.50 16.39 -14.31
N ASP A 149 -8.44 15.68 -13.94
CA ASP A 149 -7.37 15.28 -14.84
C ASP A 149 -7.87 14.30 -15.92
N GLN A 150 -7.53 14.57 -17.18
CA GLN A 150 -8.08 13.86 -18.34
C GLN A 150 -7.67 12.38 -18.41
N GLU A 151 -6.48 12.04 -17.91
CA GLU A 151 -5.98 10.67 -17.86
C GLU A 151 -6.39 10.01 -16.56
N LEU A 152 -6.10 10.65 -15.42
CA LEU A 152 -6.30 10.03 -14.11
C LEU A 152 -7.78 9.83 -13.77
N SER A 153 -8.69 10.67 -14.28
CA SER A 153 -10.13 10.49 -14.07
C SER A 153 -10.63 9.18 -14.73
N LYS A 154 -10.07 8.81 -15.88
CA LYS A 154 -10.36 7.54 -16.55
C LYS A 154 -9.78 6.36 -15.77
N VAL A 155 -8.52 6.46 -15.35
CA VAL A 155 -7.86 5.43 -14.53
C VAL A 155 -8.62 5.21 -13.22
N PHE A 156 -9.05 6.30 -12.56
CA PHE A 156 -9.85 6.26 -11.35
C PHE A 156 -11.12 5.45 -11.56
N ARG A 157 -11.83 5.71 -12.67
CA ARG A 157 -13.04 4.96 -13.03
C ARG A 157 -12.74 3.49 -13.27
N TYR A 158 -11.70 3.17 -14.03
CA TYR A 158 -11.31 1.78 -14.34
C TYR A 158 -10.88 0.99 -13.11
N VAL A 159 -10.22 1.63 -12.14
CA VAL A 159 -9.88 0.96 -10.87
C VAL A 159 -11.14 0.66 -10.03
N MET A 160 -12.18 1.49 -10.12
CA MET A 160 -13.41 1.35 -9.33
C MET A 160 -14.47 0.43 -9.96
N GLU A 161 -14.53 0.41 -11.30
CA GLU A 161 -15.56 -0.27 -12.10
C GLU A 161 -15.02 -1.48 -12.87
N GLY A 162 -13.70 -1.57 -13.06
CA GLY A 162 -13.04 -2.60 -13.87
C GLY A 162 -12.36 -2.01 -15.10
N TRP A 163 -11.28 -2.66 -15.53
CA TRP A 163 -10.51 -2.26 -16.70
C TRP A 163 -11.13 -2.82 -18.00
N PRO A 164 -11.22 -2.01 -19.08
CA PRO A 164 -11.65 -2.52 -20.37
C PRO A 164 -10.57 -3.41 -21.01
N ILE A 165 -10.99 -4.22 -22.00
CA ILE A 165 -10.12 -5.17 -22.72
C ILE A 165 -9.10 -4.42 -23.56
N GLU A 166 -9.53 -3.33 -24.22
CA GLU A 166 -8.67 -2.44 -24.98
C GLU A 166 -8.57 -1.07 -24.30
N VAL A 167 -7.35 -0.54 -24.25
CA VAL A 167 -7.00 0.68 -23.54
C VAL A 167 -6.15 1.57 -24.46
N SER A 168 -6.42 2.88 -24.44
CA SER A 168 -5.63 3.89 -25.17
C SER A 168 -4.13 3.79 -24.84
N ASP A 169 -3.27 4.14 -25.80
CA ASP A 169 -1.81 4.07 -25.66
C ASP A 169 -1.29 4.83 -24.44
N ASP A 170 -1.85 6.01 -24.15
CA ASP A 170 -1.48 6.85 -23.01
C ASP A 170 -1.75 6.14 -21.65
N LEU A 171 -2.72 5.24 -21.62
CA LEU A 171 -3.15 4.53 -20.43
C LEU A 171 -2.52 3.14 -20.29
N LYS A 172 -1.77 2.65 -21.28
CA LYS A 172 -1.09 1.34 -21.23
C LYS A 172 -0.12 1.23 -20.04
N VAL A 173 0.54 2.35 -19.68
CA VAL A 173 1.47 2.38 -18.53
C VAL A 173 0.77 2.09 -17.21
N PHE A 174 -0.49 2.51 -17.09
CA PHE A 174 -1.34 2.24 -15.93
C PHE A 174 -1.97 0.84 -16.02
N TYR A 175 -2.41 0.42 -17.21
CA TYR A 175 -2.96 -0.93 -17.43
C TYR A 175 -1.97 -2.04 -17.09
N ALA A 176 -0.68 -1.84 -17.38
CA ALA A 176 0.38 -2.78 -17.02
C ALA A 176 0.54 -2.94 -15.49
N LYS A 177 0.07 -1.97 -14.70
CA LYS A 177 0.15 -1.95 -13.23
C LYS A 177 -1.23 -2.11 -12.57
N ARG A 178 -2.26 -2.45 -13.35
CA ARG A 178 -3.67 -2.44 -12.91
C ARG A 178 -3.93 -3.22 -11.63
N ASP A 179 -3.25 -4.34 -11.45
CA ASP A 179 -3.43 -5.24 -10.29
C ASP A 179 -2.87 -4.63 -8.99
N GLU A 180 -1.97 -3.64 -9.10
CA GLU A 180 -1.35 -2.94 -7.97
C GLU A 180 -1.93 -1.52 -7.77
N LEU A 181 -2.91 -1.13 -8.59
CA LEU A 181 -3.57 0.17 -8.48
C LEU A 181 -4.74 0.09 -7.50
N SER A 182 -4.83 1.08 -6.62
CA SER A 182 -5.93 1.19 -5.65
C SER A 182 -6.40 2.63 -5.51
N VAL A 183 -7.61 2.80 -4.96
CA VAL A 183 -8.17 4.11 -4.65
C VAL A 183 -8.40 4.21 -3.16
N GLU A 184 -7.92 5.30 -2.56
CA GLU A 184 -8.14 5.61 -1.14
C GLU A 184 -8.44 7.09 -0.95
N GLN A 185 -9.54 7.41 -0.25
CA GLN A 185 -10.00 8.79 0.00
C GLN A 185 -10.13 9.64 -1.28
N GLY A 186 -10.39 9.00 -2.43
CA GLY A 186 -10.48 9.68 -3.73
C GLY A 186 -9.13 9.94 -4.42
N CYS A 187 -8.02 9.54 -3.81
CA CYS A 187 -6.68 9.55 -4.42
C CYS A 187 -6.40 8.21 -5.09
N LEU A 188 -5.70 8.25 -6.23
CA LEU A 188 -5.15 7.05 -6.87
C LEU A 188 -3.79 6.70 -6.24
N LEU A 189 -3.58 5.40 -5.99
CA LEU A 189 -2.33 4.87 -5.45
C LEU A 189 -1.81 3.73 -6.30
N TRP A 190 -0.49 3.63 -6.37
CA TRP A 190 0.23 2.46 -6.86
C TRP A 190 1.03 1.86 -5.70
N GLY A 191 0.56 0.73 -5.16
CA GLY A 191 1.02 0.22 -3.86
C GLY A 191 0.76 1.22 -2.73
N THR A 192 1.82 1.86 -2.24
CA THR A 192 1.77 2.95 -1.24
C THR A 192 1.95 4.35 -1.81
N ARG A 193 2.30 4.46 -3.10
CA ARG A 193 2.70 5.72 -3.72
C ARG A 193 1.48 6.45 -4.23
N VAL A 194 1.36 7.72 -3.92
CA VAL A 194 0.29 8.57 -4.45
C VAL A 194 0.57 8.89 -5.92
N ILE A 195 -0.40 8.64 -6.79
CA ILE A 195 -0.33 9.04 -8.19
C ILE A 195 -0.65 10.51 -8.30
N VAL A 196 0.32 11.31 -8.75
CA VAL A 196 0.21 12.78 -8.73
C VAL A 196 -0.41 13.31 -10.03
N PRO A 197 -1.53 14.07 -9.96
CA PRO A 197 -2.11 14.76 -11.11
C PRO A 197 -1.16 15.75 -11.75
N PHE A 198 -1.27 15.95 -13.06
CA PHE A 198 -0.32 16.76 -13.85
C PHE A 198 -0.05 18.14 -13.21
N LYS A 199 -1.10 18.81 -12.75
CA LYS A 199 -1.05 20.15 -12.14
C LYS A 199 -0.17 20.24 -10.88
N PHE A 200 -0.03 19.15 -10.12
CA PHE A 200 0.74 19.13 -8.88
C PHE A 200 2.17 18.60 -9.05
N ARG A 201 2.51 17.98 -10.18
CA ARG A 201 3.84 17.39 -10.42
C ARG A 201 4.97 18.41 -10.21
N LYS A 202 4.81 19.65 -10.68
CA LYS A 202 5.81 20.72 -10.51
C LYS A 202 6.02 21.09 -9.04
N SER A 203 4.94 21.23 -8.27
CA SER A 203 5.02 21.56 -6.84
C SER A 203 5.64 20.42 -6.03
N VAL A 204 5.26 19.17 -6.31
CA VAL A 204 5.88 17.98 -5.69
C VAL A 204 7.38 17.91 -5.99
N LEU A 205 7.78 18.16 -7.25
CA LEU A 205 9.19 18.17 -7.64
C LEU A 205 9.98 19.27 -6.93
N GLN A 206 9.40 20.46 -6.77
CA GLN A 206 10.03 21.55 -6.02
C GLN A 206 10.25 21.16 -4.55
N GLU A 207 9.26 20.52 -3.93
CA GLU A 207 9.36 20.06 -2.55
C GLU A 207 10.45 18.99 -2.36
N ILE A 208 10.47 17.97 -3.23
CA ILE A 208 11.50 16.91 -3.18
C ILE A 208 12.90 17.44 -3.49
N HIS A 209 12.98 18.50 -4.31
CA HIS A 209 14.22 19.18 -4.64
C HIS A 209 14.67 20.18 -3.55
N SER A 210 13.82 20.45 -2.54
CA SER A 210 14.17 21.33 -1.44
C SER A 210 15.45 20.86 -0.75
N GLY A 211 16.40 21.77 -0.54
CA GLY A 211 17.71 21.45 0.02
C GLY A 211 18.68 20.73 -0.93
N HIS A 212 18.41 20.71 -2.24
CA HIS A 212 19.31 20.22 -3.29
C HIS A 212 19.93 18.82 -3.02
N PRO A 213 19.13 17.80 -2.66
CA PRO A 213 19.66 16.51 -2.22
C PRO A 213 20.31 15.67 -3.35
N GLY A 214 20.17 16.12 -4.61
CA GLY A 214 20.71 15.47 -5.79
C GLY A 214 19.86 14.31 -6.32
N ILE A 215 20.12 13.91 -7.57
CA ILE A 215 19.29 12.97 -8.36
C ILE A 215 19.03 11.67 -7.61
N VAL A 216 20.05 11.08 -6.99
CA VAL A 216 19.94 9.77 -6.33
C VAL A 216 18.97 9.82 -5.15
N LYS A 217 19.11 10.83 -4.28
CA LYS A 217 18.22 10.99 -3.12
C LYS A 217 16.80 11.37 -3.54
N MET A 218 16.65 12.23 -4.55
CA MET A 218 15.33 12.58 -5.09
C MET A 218 14.60 11.34 -5.64
N LYS A 219 15.29 10.49 -6.41
CA LYS A 219 14.74 9.21 -6.89
C LYS A 219 14.37 8.28 -5.74
N ALA A 220 15.16 8.24 -4.67
CA ALA A 220 14.84 7.43 -3.49
C ALA A 220 13.58 7.93 -2.77
N LEU A 221 13.42 9.25 -2.61
CA LEU A 221 12.23 9.87 -1.99
C LEU A 221 10.97 9.64 -2.83
N THR A 222 11.04 9.83 -4.15
CA THR A 222 9.87 9.59 -5.00
C THR A 222 9.43 8.13 -4.98
N ARG A 223 10.37 7.18 -5.08
CA ARG A 223 10.11 5.74 -4.93
C ARG A 223 9.49 5.38 -3.57
N LYS A 224 9.53 6.25 -2.57
CA LYS A 224 8.87 6.01 -1.29
C LYS A 224 7.44 6.57 -1.25
N TYR A 225 7.20 7.74 -1.83
CA TYR A 225 5.96 8.48 -1.57
C TYR A 225 5.06 8.73 -2.79
N VAL A 226 5.61 8.93 -3.99
CA VAL A 226 4.86 9.46 -5.13
C VAL A 226 5.23 8.80 -6.45
N TRP A 227 4.30 8.78 -7.40
CA TRP A 227 4.58 8.25 -8.73
C TRP A 227 3.77 8.95 -9.83
N TRP A 228 4.36 9.03 -11.02
CA TRP A 228 3.67 9.33 -12.28
C TRP A 228 4.52 8.83 -13.46
N PRO A 229 3.96 8.70 -14.67
CA PRO A 229 4.72 8.31 -15.85
C PRO A 229 5.91 9.24 -16.11
N LYS A 230 7.11 8.68 -16.32
CA LYS A 230 8.37 9.40 -16.61
C LYS A 230 8.89 10.31 -15.48
N ILE A 231 8.51 10.04 -14.22
CA ILE A 231 9.01 10.77 -13.03
C ILE A 231 10.55 10.86 -12.95
N ASP A 232 11.27 9.78 -13.30
CA ASP A 232 12.74 9.77 -13.25
C ASP A 232 13.36 10.78 -14.22
N THR A 233 12.76 10.93 -15.42
CA THR A 233 13.18 11.93 -16.41
C THR A 233 12.91 13.35 -15.93
N ASP A 234 11.78 13.57 -15.24
CA ASP A 234 11.45 14.87 -14.66
C ASP A 234 12.43 15.26 -13.55
N ILE A 235 12.82 14.32 -12.69
CA ILE A 235 13.84 14.54 -11.63
C ILE A 235 15.19 14.90 -12.25
N GLU A 236 15.62 14.14 -13.27
CA GLU A 236 16.88 14.41 -13.97
C GLU A 236 16.90 15.80 -14.60
N ARG A 237 15.79 16.21 -15.21
CA ARG A 237 15.64 17.56 -15.76
C ARG A 237 15.79 18.63 -14.69
N VAL A 238 15.10 18.49 -13.55
CA VAL A 238 15.18 19.46 -12.44
C VAL A 238 16.61 19.60 -11.90
N CYS A 239 17.32 18.49 -11.70
CA CYS A 239 18.71 18.54 -11.25
C CYS A 239 19.66 19.10 -12.30
N LYS A 240 19.40 18.88 -13.60
CA LYS A 240 20.17 19.46 -14.72
C LYS A 240 20.00 20.97 -14.83
N GLU A 241 18.78 21.44 -14.65
CA GLU A 241 18.43 22.87 -14.71
C GLU A 241 18.84 23.64 -13.43
N CYS A 242 19.10 22.94 -12.31
CA CYS A 242 19.47 23.57 -11.05
C CYS A 242 20.98 23.82 -10.92
N GLN A 243 21.37 25.09 -10.85
CA GLN A 243 22.77 25.51 -10.71
C GLN A 243 23.46 24.95 -9.45
N ILE A 244 22.78 24.96 -8.30
CA ILE A 244 23.33 24.46 -7.03
C ILE A 244 23.59 22.95 -7.12
N CYS A 245 22.66 22.19 -7.70
CA CYS A 245 22.84 20.76 -7.93
C CYS A 245 23.96 20.43 -8.92
N GLN A 246 24.26 21.32 -9.87
CA GLN A 246 25.38 21.15 -10.80
C GLN A 246 26.73 21.46 -10.14
N GLN A 247 26.78 22.46 -9.25
CA GLN A 247 27.99 22.82 -8.52
C GLN A 247 28.39 21.76 -7.48
N GLU A 248 27.41 21.21 -6.77
CA GLU A 248 27.60 20.20 -5.73
C GLU A 248 27.72 18.76 -6.27
N GLN A 249 27.70 18.58 -7.60
CA GLN A 249 27.89 17.26 -8.19
C GLN A 249 29.32 16.78 -7.96
N ARG A 250 29.45 15.53 -7.51
CA ARG A 250 30.74 14.85 -7.42
C ARG A 250 31.35 14.83 -8.82
N MET A 251 32.50 15.48 -8.98
CA MET A 251 33.27 15.35 -10.20
C MET A 251 33.56 13.87 -10.44
N PRO A 252 33.44 13.38 -11.69
CA PRO A 252 33.86 12.03 -12.01
C PRO A 252 35.31 11.85 -11.59
N SER A 253 35.65 10.66 -11.08
CA SER A 253 37.03 10.31 -10.74
C SER A 253 37.89 10.57 -11.97
N HIS A 254 38.97 11.34 -11.80
CA HIS A 254 39.93 11.59 -12.87
C HIS A 254 40.37 10.24 -13.43
N VAL A 255 40.13 10.01 -14.73
CA VAL A 255 40.65 8.83 -15.39
C VAL A 255 42.17 8.98 -15.40
N PRO A 256 42.94 8.03 -14.82
CA PRO A 256 44.39 8.08 -14.92
C PRO A 256 44.75 8.05 -16.41
N LEU A 257 45.53 9.04 -16.85
CA LEU A 257 46.00 9.09 -18.23
C LEU A 257 46.87 7.85 -18.47
N HIS A 258 46.46 6.98 -19.41
CA HIS A 258 47.28 5.85 -19.82
C HIS A 258 48.42 6.41 -20.69
N PRO A 259 49.70 6.21 -20.32
CA PRO A 259 50.82 6.58 -21.18
C PRO A 259 50.75 5.82 -22.51
N TRP A 260 51.08 6.47 -23.61
CA TRP A 260 51.17 5.80 -24.91
C TRP A 260 52.32 4.77 -24.89
N GLU A 261 52.04 3.52 -25.25
CA GLU A 261 53.10 2.50 -25.37
C GLU A 261 53.95 2.78 -26.62
N PHE A 262 55.27 2.85 -26.46
CA PHE A 262 56.17 3.01 -27.59
C PHE A 262 56.31 1.69 -28.37
N PRO A 263 56.30 1.72 -29.72
CA PRO A 263 56.53 0.51 -30.52
C PRO A 263 57.95 -0.02 -30.34
N ASP A 264 58.10 -1.35 -30.31
CA ASP A 264 59.38 -2.09 -30.34
C ASP A 264 60.15 -1.92 -31.67
#